data_AF-A0AAV8TXJ8-F1
#
_entry.id   AF-A0AAV8TXJ8-F1
#
_cell.length_a   1.000
_cell.length_b   1.000
_cell.length_c   1.000
_cell.angle_alpha   90.00
_cell.angle_beta   90.00
_cell.angle_gamma   90.00
#
_symmetry.space_group_name_H-M   'P 1'
#
loop_
_entity.id
_entity.type
_entity.pdbx_description
1 polymer ?
#
loop_
_entity_poly.entity_id
_entity_poly.type
_entity_poly.pdbx_seq_one_letter_code
_entity_poly.pdbx_strand_id
1 'polypeptide(L)'
;MEVMRTEFFRELADIDNPYFSERAKIVETVARCKCCVIMLDIDCNDLLLEMFNTFFSVVRECHGPSLINDLLSIMTSILNEEASQPLLDVILGSLVKEGQELEKSLKATCEEFIMAVTKLAVDPMLSFATKVTAVKVALFSGSQNQKVDSIMSKSLKDQAFASPDKVHGDYLEDIGTKLERPIDEPMTEGETEVVGA
;
A
#
# COMPACT_ATOMS: atom_id res chain seq x y z
N MET A 1 -9.02 -23.38 9.67
CA MET A 1 -9.62 -22.02 9.57
C MET A 1 -11.03 -21.93 10.14
N GLU A 2 -11.67 -23.02 10.59
CA GLU A 2 -13.08 -22.98 11.03
C GLU A 2 -13.38 -22.03 12.19
N VAL A 3 -12.38 -21.75 13.05
CA VAL A 3 -12.49 -20.85 14.21
C VAL A 3 -12.59 -19.37 13.82
N MET A 4 -12.09 -18.98 12.63
CA MET A 4 -12.10 -17.59 12.15
C MET A 4 -13.33 -17.26 11.30
N ARG A 5 -14.41 -18.04 11.40
CA ARG A 5 -15.68 -17.68 10.76
C ARG A 5 -16.33 -16.51 11.50
N THR A 6 -16.83 -15.55 10.73
CA THR A 6 -17.51 -14.34 11.23
C THR A 6 -18.70 -14.65 12.12
N GLU A 7 -19.43 -15.74 11.85
CA GLU A 7 -20.54 -16.20 12.69
C GLU A 7 -20.15 -16.45 14.15
N PHE A 8 -18.94 -16.97 14.38
CA PHE A 8 -18.46 -17.22 15.74
C PHE A 8 -18.37 -15.92 16.55
N PHE A 9 -17.87 -14.85 15.91
CA PHE A 9 -17.72 -13.55 16.54
C PHE A 9 -19.06 -12.82 16.69
N ARG A 10 -20.01 -13.01 15.76
CA ARG A 10 -21.36 -12.43 15.85
C ARG A 10 -22.09 -12.90 17.10
N GLU A 11 -21.91 -14.15 17.48
CA GLU A 11 -22.52 -14.72 18.69
C GLU A 11 -22.01 -14.09 20.00
N LEU A 12 -20.91 -13.33 19.97
CA LEU A 12 -20.44 -12.59 21.14
C LEU A 12 -21.37 -11.43 21.52
N ALA A 13 -22.27 -10.98 20.63
CA ALA A 13 -23.25 -9.95 20.97
C ALA A 13 -24.26 -10.42 22.03
N ASP A 14 -24.49 -11.73 22.15
CA ASP A 14 -25.38 -12.33 23.15
C ASP A 14 -24.60 -12.69 24.43
N ILE A 15 -24.50 -11.72 25.35
CA ILE A 15 -23.79 -11.88 26.62
C ILE A 15 -24.51 -12.81 27.61
N ASP A 16 -25.82 -13.03 27.43
CA ASP A 16 -26.63 -13.89 28.29
C ASP A 16 -26.52 -15.38 27.90
N ASN A 17 -25.82 -15.67 26.80
CA ASN A 17 -25.60 -17.02 26.31
C ASN A 17 -24.77 -17.87 27.30
N PRO A 18 -25.19 -19.10 27.65
CA PRO A 18 -24.45 -19.95 28.57
C PRO A 18 -23.04 -20.33 28.07
N TYR A 19 -22.79 -20.26 26.76
CA TYR A 19 -21.50 -20.53 26.14
C TYR A 19 -20.63 -19.28 25.94
N PHE A 20 -21.09 -18.10 26.36
CA PHE A 20 -20.35 -16.84 26.17
C PHE A 20 -18.92 -16.91 26.74
N SER A 21 -18.74 -17.48 27.94
CA SER A 21 -17.41 -17.61 28.56
C SER A 21 -16.46 -18.50 27.75
N GLU A 22 -16.97 -19.57 27.14
CA GLU A 22 -16.17 -20.44 26.27
C GLU A 22 -15.77 -19.70 24.99
N ARG A 23 -16.70 -18.94 24.41
CA ARG A 23 -16.42 -18.11 23.23
C ARG A 23 -15.39 -17.02 23.52
N ALA A 24 -15.49 -16.34 24.66
CA ALA A 24 -14.53 -15.33 25.07
C ALA A 24 -13.10 -15.90 25.20
N LYS A 25 -12.94 -17.12 25.75
CA LYS A 25 -11.63 -17.80 25.84
C LYS A 25 -11.04 -18.16 24.47
N ILE A 26 -11.89 -18.45 23.49
CA ILE A 26 -11.44 -18.68 22.11
C ILE A 26 -10.94 -17.35 21.52
N VAL A 27 -11.65 -16.24 21.74
CA VAL A 27 -11.19 -14.89 21.30
C VAL A 27 -9.84 -14.56 21.94
N GLU A 28 -9.68 -14.77 23.25
CA GLU A 28 -8.40 -14.60 23.96
C GLU A 28 -7.28 -15.43 23.30
N THR A 29 -7.59 -16.68 22.93
CA THR A 29 -6.63 -17.55 22.26
C THR A 29 -6.28 -17.06 20.85
N VAL A 30 -7.26 -16.61 20.08
CA VAL A 30 -7.07 -16.01 18.74
C VAL A 30 -6.17 -14.78 18.83
N ALA A 31 -6.45 -13.88 19.79
CA ALA A 31 -5.64 -12.69 20.05
C ALA A 31 -4.19 -13.05 20.39
N ARG A 32 -3.99 -14.04 21.28
CA ARG A 32 -2.65 -14.49 21.69
C ARG A 32 -1.87 -15.15 20.55
N CYS A 33 -2.54 -15.97 19.73
CA CYS A 33 -1.90 -16.72 18.65
C CYS A 33 -1.67 -15.87 17.39
N LYS A 34 -2.28 -14.68 17.29
CA LYS A 34 -2.19 -13.79 16.12
C LYS A 34 -2.46 -14.51 14.79
N CYS A 35 -3.36 -15.49 14.80
CA CYS A 35 -3.65 -16.29 13.60
C CYS A 35 -4.29 -15.47 12.47
N CYS A 36 -4.80 -14.27 12.77
CA CYS A 36 -5.31 -13.33 11.80
C CYS A 36 -4.23 -12.74 10.88
N VAL A 37 -2.96 -12.70 11.32
CA VAL A 37 -1.84 -12.26 10.49
C VAL A 37 -1.52 -13.29 9.41
N ILE A 38 -1.56 -14.59 9.76
CA ILE A 38 -1.42 -15.67 8.79
C ILE A 38 -2.51 -15.59 7.71
N MET A 39 -3.69 -15.07 8.07
CA MET A 39 -4.78 -14.86 7.11
C MET A 39 -4.54 -13.68 6.15
N LEU A 40 -3.77 -12.67 6.56
CA LEU A 40 -3.27 -11.65 5.64
C LEU A 40 -2.27 -12.25 4.65
N ASP A 41 -1.33 -13.07 5.14
CA ASP A 41 -0.26 -13.67 4.31
C ASP A 41 -0.79 -14.58 3.17
N ILE A 42 -1.99 -15.11 3.32
CA ILE A 42 -2.67 -15.97 2.33
C ILE A 42 -3.76 -15.23 1.54
N ASP A 43 -3.78 -13.90 1.58
CA ASP A 43 -4.69 -13.00 0.85
C ASP A 43 -6.19 -13.18 1.17
N CYS A 44 -6.56 -13.57 2.40
CA CYS A 44 -7.95 -13.72 2.82
C CYS A 44 -8.62 -12.38 3.23
N ASN A 45 -8.49 -11.36 2.39
CA ASN A 45 -8.91 -9.99 2.66
C ASN A 45 -10.43 -9.85 2.91
N ASP A 46 -11.27 -10.53 2.14
CA ASP A 46 -12.74 -10.46 2.29
C ASP A 46 -13.19 -10.92 3.69
N LEU A 47 -12.58 -12.00 4.20
CA LEU A 47 -12.88 -12.54 5.52
C LEU A 47 -12.42 -11.60 6.63
N LEU A 48 -11.26 -10.94 6.46
CA LEU A 48 -10.79 -9.93 7.41
C LEU A 48 -11.70 -8.70 7.44
N LEU A 49 -12.16 -8.23 6.27
CA LEU A 49 -13.13 -7.14 6.17
C LEU A 49 -14.45 -7.50 6.88
N GLU A 50 -14.93 -8.72 6.68
CA GLU A 50 -16.15 -9.20 7.35
C GLU A 50 -15.96 -9.32 8.87
N MET A 51 -14.78 -9.76 9.33
CA MET A 51 -14.43 -9.78 10.76
C MET A 51 -14.46 -8.37 11.37
N PHE A 52 -13.88 -7.37 10.69
CA PHE A 52 -13.90 -5.99 11.17
C PHE A 52 -15.34 -5.46 11.30
N ASN A 53 -16.17 -5.65 10.28
CA ASN A 53 -17.58 -5.25 10.35
C ASN A 53 -18.31 -5.97 11.50
N THR A 54 -18.00 -7.25 11.73
CA THR A 54 -18.57 -8.01 12.85
C THR A 54 -18.12 -7.43 14.20
N PHE A 55 -16.84 -7.10 14.35
CA PHE A 55 -16.32 -6.48 15.58
C PHE A 55 -16.92 -5.12 15.85
N PHE A 56 -17.05 -4.26 14.83
CA PHE A 56 -17.73 -2.98 14.99
C PHE A 56 -19.20 -3.15 15.38
N SER A 57 -19.89 -4.21 14.91
CA SER A 57 -21.27 -4.49 15.31
C SER A 57 -21.40 -5.11 16.71
N VAL A 58 -20.39 -5.86 17.18
CA VAL A 58 -20.44 -6.63 18.43
C VAL A 58 -19.89 -5.82 19.59
N VAL A 59 -18.77 -5.13 19.41
CA VAL A 59 -18.04 -4.45 20.49
C VAL A 59 -18.88 -3.26 20.99
N ARG A 60 -19.47 -3.46 22.16
CA ARG A 60 -20.33 -2.50 22.88
C ARG A 60 -19.87 -2.35 24.33
N GLU A 61 -20.33 -1.30 25.00
CA GLU A 61 -20.02 -1.03 26.42
C GLU A 61 -20.55 -2.11 27.40
N CYS A 62 -21.41 -3.02 26.94
CA CYS A 62 -21.93 -4.13 27.74
C CYS A 62 -20.92 -5.28 27.95
N HIS A 63 -19.83 -5.33 27.19
CA HIS A 63 -18.81 -6.37 27.33
C HIS A 63 -17.80 -6.06 28.44
N GLY A 64 -17.22 -7.12 29.02
CA GLY A 64 -16.12 -6.98 29.96
C GLY A 64 -14.85 -6.43 29.27
N PRO A 65 -14.02 -5.65 30.00
CA PRO A 65 -12.85 -4.98 29.42
C PRO A 65 -11.81 -5.96 28.87
N SER A 66 -11.69 -7.18 29.43
CA SER A 66 -10.79 -8.21 28.91
C SER A 66 -11.12 -8.61 27.47
N LEU A 67 -12.40 -8.91 27.19
CA LEU A 67 -12.84 -9.30 25.85
C LEU A 67 -12.67 -8.15 24.85
N ILE A 68 -12.99 -6.92 25.27
CA ILE A 68 -12.78 -5.72 24.45
C ILE A 68 -11.30 -5.61 24.07
N ASN A 69 -10.40 -5.74 25.04
CA ASN A 69 -8.96 -5.68 24.78
C ASN A 69 -8.48 -6.79 23.85
N ASP A 70 -9.01 -8.01 23.96
CA ASP A 70 -8.65 -9.12 23.07
C ASP A 70 -9.10 -8.84 21.63
N LEU A 71 -10.32 -8.33 21.43
CA LEU A 71 -10.84 -7.93 20.12
C LEU A 71 -10.03 -6.76 19.52
N LEU A 72 -9.70 -5.76 20.34
CA LEU A 72 -8.84 -4.65 19.93
C LEU A 72 -7.43 -5.11 19.57
N SER A 73 -6.88 -6.06 20.31
CA SER A 73 -5.56 -6.66 20.04
C SER A 73 -5.55 -7.37 18.70
N ILE A 74 -6.62 -8.10 18.36
CA ILE A 74 -6.79 -8.72 17.04
C ILE A 74 -6.82 -7.66 15.94
N MET A 75 -7.69 -6.65 16.06
CA MET A 75 -7.82 -5.58 15.05
C MET A 75 -6.48 -4.85 14.87
N THR A 76 -5.83 -4.48 15.96
CA THR A 76 -4.55 -3.78 15.95
C THR A 76 -3.45 -4.64 15.32
N SER A 77 -3.44 -5.96 15.58
CA SER A 77 -2.44 -6.86 14.98
C SER A 77 -2.56 -6.92 13.47
N ILE A 78 -3.79 -6.92 12.93
CA ILE A 78 -4.05 -6.90 11.48
C ILE A 78 -3.61 -5.56 10.88
N LEU A 79 -4.01 -4.45 11.50
CA LEU A 79 -3.73 -3.10 11.01
C LEU A 79 -2.25 -2.71 11.06
N ASN A 80 -1.50 -3.26 12.01
CA ASN A 80 -0.06 -3.06 12.10
C ASN A 80 0.71 -3.78 10.99
N GLU A 81 0.18 -4.91 10.50
CA GLU A 81 0.82 -5.67 9.43
C GLU A 81 0.49 -5.05 8.07
N GLU A 82 -0.79 -4.81 7.80
CA GLU A 82 -1.23 -4.23 6.53
C GLU A 82 -2.41 -3.26 6.71
N ALA A 83 -2.15 -2.00 6.39
CA ALA A 83 -3.15 -0.92 6.36
C ALA A 83 -3.76 -0.78 4.96
N SER A 84 -4.45 -1.83 4.49
CA SER A 84 -5.04 -1.81 3.14
C SER A 84 -6.20 -0.80 3.03
N GLN A 85 -6.40 -0.24 1.83
CA GLN A 85 -7.46 0.75 1.60
C GLN A 85 -8.86 0.24 1.98
N PRO A 86 -9.25 -1.01 1.66
CA PRO A 86 -10.56 -1.53 2.07
C PRO A 86 -10.75 -1.59 3.59
N LEU A 87 -9.69 -1.92 4.35
CA LEU A 87 -9.74 -1.94 5.82
C LEU A 87 -9.93 -0.52 6.38
N LEU A 88 -9.21 0.46 5.83
CA LEU A 88 -9.38 1.86 6.18
C LEU A 88 -10.80 2.36 5.90
N ASP A 89 -11.37 1.98 4.75
CA ASP A 89 -12.74 2.37 4.38
C ASP A 89 -13.77 1.78 5.35
N VAL A 90 -13.59 0.52 5.80
CA VAL A 90 -14.45 -0.10 6.82
C VAL A 90 -14.34 0.62 8.16
N ILE A 91 -13.13 0.97 8.62
CA ILE A 91 -12.92 1.70 9.88
C ILE A 91 -13.56 3.09 9.81
N LEU A 92 -13.27 3.85 8.76
CA LEU A 92 -13.83 5.18 8.56
C LEU A 92 -15.36 5.13 8.47
N GLY A 93 -15.88 4.16 7.70
CA GLY A 93 -17.32 3.94 7.58
C GLY A 93 -17.98 3.64 8.92
N SER A 94 -17.36 2.82 9.76
CA SER A 94 -17.88 2.46 11.09
C SER A 94 -17.83 3.64 12.05
N LEU A 95 -16.74 4.41 12.08
CA LEU A 95 -16.62 5.62 12.91
C LEU A 95 -17.63 6.71 12.53
N VAL A 96 -17.91 6.88 11.23
CA VAL A 96 -18.89 7.86 10.75
C VAL A 96 -20.32 7.41 11.03
N LYS A 97 -20.63 6.11 10.88
CA LYS A 97 -21.98 5.56 11.10
C LYS A 97 -22.33 5.41 12.57
N GLU A 98 -21.41 4.92 13.40
CA GLU A 98 -21.68 4.48 14.77
C GLU A 98 -21.17 5.46 15.83
N GLY A 99 -21.01 6.74 15.47
CA GLY A 99 -20.25 7.76 16.22
C GLY A 99 -20.60 7.98 17.71
N GLN A 100 -21.69 7.40 18.23
CA GLN A 100 -22.07 7.41 19.65
C GLN A 100 -22.27 6.01 20.29
N GLU A 101 -22.40 4.93 19.51
CA GLU A 101 -22.72 3.58 20.05
C GLU A 101 -21.52 2.63 20.13
N LEU A 102 -20.38 3.00 19.52
CA LEU A 102 -19.14 2.24 19.64
C LEU A 102 -18.55 2.35 21.04
N GLU A 103 -17.90 1.29 21.47
CA GLU A 103 -17.10 1.29 22.69
C GLU A 103 -15.97 2.34 22.59
N LYS A 104 -15.73 3.06 23.69
CA LYS A 104 -14.85 4.23 23.73
C LYS A 104 -13.40 3.91 23.35
N SER A 105 -12.88 2.77 23.81
CA SER A 105 -11.51 2.32 23.54
C SER A 105 -11.34 1.96 22.06
N LEU A 106 -12.30 1.26 21.46
CA LEU A 106 -12.34 0.94 20.03
C LEU A 106 -12.33 2.19 19.17
N LYS A 107 -13.16 3.18 19.53
CA LYS A 107 -13.17 4.48 18.86
C LYS A 107 -11.80 5.16 18.93
N ALA A 108 -11.22 5.24 20.13
CA ALA A 108 -9.91 5.86 20.34
C ALA A 108 -8.79 5.15 19.55
N THR A 109 -8.76 3.81 19.56
CA THR A 109 -7.80 3.02 18.78
C THR A 109 -7.93 3.27 17.29
N CYS A 110 -9.16 3.36 16.76
CA CYS A 110 -9.38 3.65 15.35
C CYS A 110 -8.95 5.08 14.97
N GLU A 111 -9.25 6.06 15.81
CA GLU A 111 -8.81 7.45 15.62
C GLU A 111 -7.28 7.56 15.64
N GLU A 112 -6.61 6.92 16.60
CA GLU A 112 -5.15 6.86 16.69
C GLU A 112 -4.55 6.24 15.42
N PHE A 113 -5.11 5.14 14.95
CA PHE A 113 -4.66 4.46 13.74
C PHE A 113 -4.81 5.35 12.49
N ILE A 114 -5.98 5.96 12.27
CA ILE A 114 -6.21 6.87 11.14
C ILE A 114 -5.23 8.03 11.17
N MET A 115 -4.98 8.61 12.35
CA MET A 115 -4.01 9.68 12.52
C MET A 115 -2.58 9.22 12.21
N ALA A 116 -2.20 8.01 12.63
CA ALA A 116 -0.88 7.44 12.34
C ALA A 116 -0.66 7.22 10.83
N VAL A 117 -1.62 6.60 10.15
CA VAL A 117 -1.57 6.36 8.70
C VAL A 117 -1.56 7.68 7.92
N THR A 118 -2.44 8.63 8.30
CA THR A 118 -2.51 9.94 7.66
C THR A 118 -1.21 10.72 7.84
N LYS A 119 -0.62 10.68 9.04
CA LYS A 119 0.66 11.32 9.33
C LYS A 119 1.78 10.75 8.46
N LEU A 120 1.85 9.43 8.32
CA LEU A 120 2.85 8.77 7.48
C LEU A 120 2.74 9.21 6.01
N ALA A 121 1.53 9.47 5.51
CA ALA A 121 1.30 9.98 4.16
C ALA A 121 1.62 11.47 4.02
N VAL A 122 1.26 12.30 5.01
CA VAL A 122 1.36 13.77 4.93
C VAL A 122 2.77 14.28 5.22
N ASP A 123 3.53 13.64 6.13
CA ASP A 123 4.88 14.09 6.54
C ASP A 123 5.86 14.19 5.35
N PRO A 124 5.96 13.20 4.43
CA PRO A 124 6.79 13.30 3.23
C PRO A 124 6.37 14.44 2.29
N MET A 125 5.06 14.66 2.13
CA MET A 125 4.52 15.74 1.28
C MET A 125 4.92 17.11 1.81
N LEU A 126 4.76 17.32 3.12
CA LEU A 126 5.16 18.56 3.79
C LEU A 126 6.67 18.80 3.72
N SER A 127 7.48 17.75 3.92
CA SER A 127 8.94 17.81 3.80
C SER A 127 9.36 18.21 2.38
N PHE A 128 8.76 17.60 1.36
CA PHE A 128 9.00 17.93 -0.03
C PHE A 128 8.60 19.39 -0.35
N ALA A 129 7.38 19.79 0.01
CA ALA A 129 6.89 21.16 -0.23
C ALA A 129 7.80 22.21 0.44
N THR A 130 8.27 21.93 1.65
CA THR A 130 9.21 22.80 2.37
C THR A 130 10.56 22.90 1.65
N LYS A 131 11.13 21.78 1.21
CA LYS A 131 12.41 21.76 0.47
C LYS A 131 12.31 22.50 -0.88
N VAL A 132 11.24 22.26 -1.65
CA VAL A 132 11.01 22.96 -2.94
C VAL A 132 10.91 24.47 -2.73
N THR A 133 10.19 24.89 -1.68
CA THR A 133 10.05 26.30 -1.33
C THR A 133 11.40 26.91 -0.93
N ALA A 134 12.20 26.22 -0.11
CA ALA A 134 13.52 26.68 0.28
C ALA A 134 14.48 26.85 -0.92
N VAL A 135 14.48 25.91 -1.88
CA VAL A 135 15.26 26.02 -3.13
C VAL A 135 14.81 27.25 -3.93
N LYS A 136 13.49 27.45 -4.07
CA LYS A 136 12.94 28.62 -4.74
C LYS A 136 13.40 29.91 -4.05
N VAL A 137 13.27 30.00 -2.72
CA VAL A 137 13.70 31.15 -1.92
C VAL A 137 15.20 31.41 -2.09
N ALA A 138 16.05 30.37 -2.11
CA ALA A 138 17.48 30.52 -2.35
C ALA A 138 17.79 31.11 -3.74
N LEU A 139 17.06 30.69 -4.79
CA LEU A 139 17.22 31.23 -6.15
C LEU A 139 16.77 32.70 -6.26
N PHE A 140 15.66 33.08 -5.61
CA PHE A 140 15.16 34.45 -5.66
C PHE A 140 15.92 35.41 -4.74
N SER A 141 16.47 34.92 -3.62
CA SER A 141 17.26 35.72 -2.70
C SER A 141 18.66 36.05 -3.22
N GLY A 142 19.13 35.35 -4.26
CA GLY A 142 20.39 35.65 -4.96
C GLY A 142 20.33 36.78 -6.00
N SER A 143 19.17 37.39 -6.25
CA SER A 143 18.98 38.33 -7.37
C SER A 143 18.71 39.80 -6.98
N GLN A 144 18.92 40.21 -5.71
CA GLN A 144 18.93 41.62 -5.35
C GLN A 144 20.35 42.14 -5.12
N ASN A 145 21.03 42.48 -6.21
CA ASN A 145 21.88 43.68 -6.31
C ASN A 145 22.33 43.85 -7.76
N GLN A 146 21.52 44.53 -8.57
CA GLN A 146 21.98 45.10 -9.83
C GLN A 146 22.25 46.58 -9.62
N LYS A 147 23.54 46.92 -9.45
CA LYS A 147 24.09 48.16 -9.98
C LYS A 147 25.42 47.84 -10.65
N VAL A 148 25.31 47.72 -11.97
CA VAL A 148 26.29 47.93 -13.05
C VAL A 148 27.71 48.28 -12.57
N ASP A 149 28.62 47.32 -12.74
CA ASP A 149 29.82 47.44 -13.59
C ASP A 149 30.20 46.00 -13.97
N SER A 150 29.94 45.61 -15.23
CA SER A 150 30.97 45.44 -16.25
C SER A 150 31.98 44.32 -15.91
N ILE A 151 32.03 43.32 -16.81
CA ILE A 151 33.02 42.21 -16.88
C ILE A 151 32.75 41.02 -15.94
N MET A 152 31.68 40.25 -16.18
CA MET A 152 31.71 38.78 -16.15
C MET A 152 30.40 38.15 -16.68
N SER A 153 29.68 38.80 -17.60
CA SER A 153 28.61 38.14 -18.35
C SER A 153 29.25 37.38 -19.52
N LYS A 154 29.82 36.20 -19.27
CA LYS A 154 30.18 35.17 -20.28
C LYS A 154 30.86 33.98 -19.59
N SER A 155 30.08 33.19 -18.87
CA SER A 155 30.37 31.78 -18.66
C SER A 155 29.02 31.12 -18.39
N LEU A 156 28.79 29.91 -18.90
CA LEU A 156 27.57 29.09 -18.81
C LEU A 156 26.62 29.07 -20.03
N LYS A 157 26.91 29.78 -21.13
CA LYS A 157 26.28 29.45 -22.44
C LYS A 157 27.15 28.59 -23.36
N ASP A 158 28.41 28.34 -23.00
CA ASP A 158 29.36 27.53 -23.79
C ASP A 158 29.49 26.06 -23.33
N GLN A 159 28.52 25.54 -22.57
CA GLN A 159 28.50 24.11 -22.19
C GLN A 159 27.26 23.34 -22.68
N ALA A 160 26.54 23.89 -23.65
CA ALA A 160 25.57 23.12 -24.42
C ALA A 160 25.89 23.32 -25.91
N PHE A 161 26.06 22.20 -26.63
CA PHE A 161 26.54 22.05 -28.01
C PHE A 161 28.06 21.91 -28.18
N ALA A 162 28.54 20.67 -28.08
CA ALA A 162 29.53 20.22 -29.04
C ALA A 162 28.93 20.42 -30.44
N SER A 163 29.43 21.42 -31.15
CA SER A 163 29.06 21.71 -32.54
C SER A 163 29.54 20.58 -33.46
N PRO A 164 28.89 20.38 -34.62
CA PRO A 164 29.15 19.25 -35.49
C PRO A 164 30.47 19.46 -36.23
N ASP A 165 31.40 18.52 -36.10
CA ASP A 165 32.54 18.43 -37.00
C ASP A 165 32.04 18.25 -38.43
N LYS A 166 32.23 19.28 -39.26
CA LYS A 166 32.25 19.15 -40.71
C LYS A 166 33.70 19.25 -41.16
N VAL A 167 34.27 18.11 -41.52
CA VAL A 167 35.37 18.06 -42.47
C VAL A 167 34.88 17.20 -43.64
N HIS A 168 34.82 17.83 -44.82
CA HIS A 168 34.84 17.21 -46.16
C HIS A 168 35.69 15.92 -46.15
N GLY A 169 35.30 14.82 -46.80
CA GLY A 169 34.94 14.72 -48.22
C GLY A 169 36.03 13.89 -48.93
N ASP A 170 35.60 12.85 -49.66
CA ASP A 170 36.33 11.91 -50.54
C ASP A 170 37.19 10.84 -49.83
N TYR A 171 37.20 9.55 -50.18
CA TYR A 171 37.05 8.88 -51.48
C TYR A 171 36.26 7.56 -51.38
N LEU A 172 35.54 7.24 -52.46
CA LEU A 172 35.13 5.87 -52.83
C LEU A 172 36.39 5.04 -53.12
N GLU A 173 36.52 3.83 -52.57
CA GLU A 173 37.02 2.70 -53.34
C GLU A 173 36.49 1.37 -52.78
N ASP A 174 36.16 0.52 -53.74
CA ASP A 174 35.30 -0.64 -53.75
C ASP A 174 36.15 -1.90 -53.73
N ILE A 175 35.91 -2.86 -52.84
CA ILE A 175 36.28 -4.27 -53.09
C ILE A 175 35.25 -5.19 -52.44
N GLY A 176 34.36 -5.74 -53.27
CA GLY A 176 33.39 -6.74 -52.86
C GLY A 176 34.00 -8.10 -52.49
N THR A 177 33.20 -8.92 -51.80
CA THR A 177 32.89 -10.30 -52.20
C THR A 177 31.82 -10.90 -51.29
N LYS A 178 30.62 -11.08 -51.87
CA LYS A 178 29.89 -12.36 -51.95
C LYS A 178 29.67 -13.16 -50.65
N LEU A 179 28.42 -13.18 -50.16
CA LEU A 179 27.73 -14.47 -49.96
C LEU A 179 26.21 -14.30 -49.83
N GLU A 180 25.50 -14.95 -50.75
CA GLU A 180 24.06 -15.16 -50.81
C GLU A 180 23.55 -15.93 -49.58
N ARG A 181 22.28 -15.69 -49.18
CA ARG A 181 21.30 -16.77 -48.93
C ARG A 181 19.88 -16.30 -49.27
N PRO A 182 19.12 -17.03 -50.10
CA PRO A 182 17.69 -16.83 -50.30
C PRO A 182 16.83 -17.64 -49.31
N ILE A 183 15.53 -17.40 -49.46
CA ILE A 183 14.36 -17.69 -48.64
C ILE A 183 13.86 -19.15 -48.81
N ASP A 184 13.03 -19.57 -47.84
CA ASP A 184 11.85 -20.46 -47.95
C ASP A 184 11.94 -21.99 -47.68
N GLU A 185 11.40 -22.36 -46.51
CA GLU A 185 10.20 -23.21 -46.29
C GLU A 185 10.30 -24.78 -46.43
N PRO A 186 9.23 -25.57 -46.11
CA PRO A 186 9.05 -26.43 -44.92
C PRO A 186 9.03 -27.96 -45.24
N MET A 187 8.28 -28.80 -44.46
CA MET A 187 7.96 -30.26 -44.57
C MET A 187 8.68 -31.11 -43.48
N THR A 188 8.14 -32.12 -42.76
CA THR A 188 6.90 -32.94 -42.86
C THR A 188 6.76 -33.83 -41.60
N GLU A 189 5.49 -34.07 -41.21
CA GLU A 189 4.82 -35.33 -40.79
C GLU A 189 5.26 -36.19 -39.58
N GLY A 190 4.23 -36.66 -38.84
CA GLY A 190 4.28 -37.83 -37.97
C GLY A 190 3.12 -37.92 -36.96
N GLU A 191 1.98 -38.47 -37.39
CA GLU A 191 0.81 -38.91 -36.58
C GLU A 191 1.25 -39.94 -35.51
N THR A 192 0.60 -40.09 -34.34
CA THR A 192 -0.58 -40.97 -34.15
C THR A 192 -1.38 -40.68 -32.86
N GLU A 193 -2.69 -40.78 -33.05
CA GLU A 193 -3.84 -41.06 -32.17
C GLU A 193 -3.63 -42.13 -31.07
N VAL A 194 -4.19 -41.91 -29.87
CA VAL A 194 -5.09 -42.89 -29.19
C VAL A 194 -5.96 -42.21 -28.12
N VAL A 195 -7.28 -42.44 -28.25
CA VAL A 195 -8.39 -42.14 -27.34
C VAL A 195 -8.74 -43.39 -26.52
N GLY A 196 -9.24 -43.19 -25.29
CA GLY A 196 -10.06 -44.16 -24.54
C GLY A 196 -9.33 -44.81 -23.35
N ALA A 197 -9.91 -45.02 -22.18
CA ALA A 197 -11.28 -44.90 -21.69
C ALA A 197 -11.27 -44.67 -20.17
#